data_AF-A0A382FXB4-F1
#
_entry.id   AF-A0A382FXB4-F1
#
_cell.length_a   1.000
_cell.length_b   1.000
_cell.length_c   1.000
_cell.angle_alpha   90.00
_cell.angle_beta   90.00
_cell.angle_gamma   90.00
#
_symmetry.space_group_name_H-M   'P 1'
#
loop_
_entity.id
_entity.type
_entity.pdbx_description
1 polymer ?
#
loop_
_entity_poly.entity_id
_entity_poly.type
_entity_poly.pdbx_seq_one_letter_code
_entity_poly.pdbx_strand_id
1 'polypeptide(L)'
;VLVIGKALVHCALITLSACGARSEQLEPANRVQVAVSVTADQETYAPGDVIELRLELQNDTDRPLVLDFSTSQRYDFTILGSEGDTVWSSSAGRNFMQMLGQETVQPGQNLLYSEQ
;
A
#
# COMPACT_ATOMS: atom_id res chain seq x y z
N VAL A 1 12.04 -10.62 15.43
CA VAL A 1 11.80 -11.97 14.86
C VAL A 1 10.33 -12.02 14.43
N LEU A 2 10.09 -11.73 13.16
CA LEU A 2 8.76 -11.72 12.57
C LEU A 2 8.44 -13.14 12.08
N VAL A 3 7.52 -13.82 12.75
CA VAL A 3 7.12 -15.19 12.40
C VAL A 3 5.94 -15.12 11.43
N ILE A 4 6.20 -15.36 10.15
CA ILE A 4 5.15 -15.52 9.12
C ILE A 4 4.67 -16.98 9.17
N GLY A 5 3.54 -17.21 9.82
CA GLY A 5 2.91 -18.53 9.92
C GLY A 5 2.33 -18.98 8.58
N LYS A 6 2.98 -19.96 7.91
CA LYS A 6 2.38 -20.71 6.80
C LYS A 6 1.44 -21.77 7.38
N ALA A 7 0.13 -21.54 7.29
CA ALA A 7 -0.87 -22.52 7.66
C ALA A 7 -0.80 -23.72 6.69
N LEU A 8 -0.51 -24.91 7.24
CA LEU A 8 -0.62 -26.20 6.57
C LEU A 8 -2.10 -26.62 6.55
N VAL A 9 -2.75 -26.56 5.39
CA VAL A 9 -4.09 -27.14 5.20
C VAL A 9 -3.95 -28.51 4.57
N HIS A 10 -4.33 -29.54 5.32
CA HIS A 10 -4.31 -30.94 4.90
C HIS A 10 -5.40 -31.20 3.85
N CYS A 11 -4.97 -31.74 2.70
CA CYS A 11 -5.84 -32.38 1.71
C CYS A 11 -6.64 -33.54 2.33
N ALA A 12 -7.96 -33.44 2.32
CA ALA A 12 -8.85 -34.59 2.39
C ALA A 12 -9.82 -34.52 1.19
N LEU A 13 -9.52 -35.34 0.16
CA LEU A 13 -10.37 -35.56 -1.01
C LEU A 13 -11.49 -36.53 -0.61
N ILE A 14 -12.74 -36.05 -0.61
CA ILE A 14 -13.94 -36.89 -0.66
C ILE A 14 -14.75 -36.43 -1.87
N THR A 15 -14.72 -37.19 -2.97
CA THR A 15 -15.52 -36.92 -4.16
C THR A 15 -16.81 -37.73 -4.12
N LEU A 16 -17.95 -37.06 -3.97
CA LEU A 16 -19.25 -37.58 -4.39
C LEU A 16 -19.75 -36.74 -5.57
N SER A 17 -20.01 -37.43 -6.68
CA SER A 17 -20.59 -36.90 -7.92
C SER A 17 -22.08 -36.60 -7.70
N ALA A 18 -22.47 -35.35 -7.93
CA ALA A 18 -23.85 -34.97 -8.16
C ALA A 18 -23.90 -33.99 -9.34
N CYS A 19 -24.79 -34.31 -10.28
CA CYS A 19 -24.96 -33.68 -11.58
C CYS A 19 -25.46 -32.22 -11.46
N GLY A 20 -24.87 -31.32 -12.24
CA GLY A 20 -25.53 -30.08 -12.70
C GLY A 20 -25.91 -29.04 -11.64
N ALA A 21 -24.92 -28.34 -11.08
CA ALA A 21 -25.11 -26.96 -10.63
C ALA A 21 -24.02 -26.10 -11.29
N ARG A 22 -24.47 -25.13 -12.07
CA ARG A 22 -23.67 -24.08 -12.71
C ARG A 22 -22.66 -23.54 -11.70
N SER A 23 -21.37 -23.69 -11.99
CA SER A 23 -20.29 -23.12 -11.20
C SER A 23 -20.35 -21.59 -11.33
N GLU A 24 -21.16 -20.94 -10.50
CA GLU A 24 -20.93 -19.55 -10.14
C GLU A 24 -19.75 -19.56 -9.16
N GLN A 25 -18.57 -19.77 -9.71
CA GLN A 25 -17.33 -19.41 -9.04
C GLN A 25 -17.31 -17.88 -8.99
N LEU A 26 -17.96 -17.33 -7.95
CA LEU A 26 -17.73 -15.97 -7.53
C LEU A 26 -16.31 -15.95 -6.96
N GLU A 27 -15.36 -15.68 -7.85
CA GLU A 27 -14.03 -15.17 -7.53
C GLU A 27 -14.16 -14.17 -6.37
N PRO A 28 -13.26 -14.22 -5.36
CA PRO A 28 -13.40 -13.39 -4.18
C PRO A 28 -13.50 -11.92 -4.60
N ALA A 29 -14.65 -11.31 -4.27
CA ALA A 29 -14.97 -9.91 -4.55
C ALA A 29 -14.16 -8.96 -3.65
N ASN A 30 -12.84 -9.07 -3.68
CA ASN A 30 -11.94 -8.03 -3.22
C ASN A 30 -11.10 -7.56 -4.41
N ARG A 31 -11.76 -7.05 -5.45
CA ARG A 31 -11.07 -6.25 -6.47
C ARG A 31 -10.72 -4.93 -5.80
N VAL A 32 -9.56 -4.87 -5.16
CA VAL A 32 -8.91 -3.62 -4.83
C VAL A 32 -8.72 -2.89 -6.15
N GLN A 33 -9.45 -1.80 -6.36
CA GLN A 33 -9.39 -1.04 -7.63
C GLN A 33 -8.36 0.09 -7.53
N VAL A 34 -7.98 0.48 -6.32
CA VAL A 34 -6.84 1.35 -6.06
C VAL A 34 -6.03 0.69 -4.96
N ALA A 35 -4.80 0.30 -5.28
CA ALA A 35 -3.88 -0.31 -4.33
C ALA A 35 -2.89 0.75 -3.83
N VAL A 36 -2.63 0.76 -2.53
CA VAL A 36 -1.61 1.61 -1.92
C VAL A 36 -0.65 0.72 -1.16
N SER A 37 0.64 0.87 -1.39
CA SER A 37 1.68 0.16 -0.66
C SER A 37 2.70 1.13 -0.10
N VAL A 38 3.19 0.82 1.10
CA VAL A 38 4.33 1.49 1.72
C VAL A 38 5.38 0.44 1.98
N THR A 39 6.60 0.70 1.52
CA THR A 39 7.73 -0.20 1.68
C THR A 39 8.94 0.55 2.22
N ALA A 40 9.79 -0.17 2.94
CA ALA A 40 11.13 0.26 3.28
C ALA A 40 12.12 -0.63 2.50
N ASP A 41 13.32 -0.15 2.23
CA ASP A 41 14.33 -0.89 1.47
C ASP A 41 14.86 -2.14 2.20
N GLN A 42 14.78 -2.16 3.54
CA GLN A 42 15.23 -3.25 4.40
C GLN A 42 14.24 -3.56 5.53
N GLU A 43 14.35 -4.77 6.08
CA GLU A 43 13.53 -5.23 7.23
C GLU A 43 14.07 -4.72 8.58
N THR A 44 15.38 -4.46 8.67
CA THR A 44 16.08 -4.06 9.89
C THR A 44 17.21 -3.08 9.56
N TYR A 45 17.42 -2.09 10.44
CA TYR A 45 18.45 -1.06 10.28
C TYR A 45 19.33 -0.99 11.53
N ALA A 46 20.63 -0.80 11.33
CA ALA A 46 21.59 -0.47 12.37
C ALA A 46 21.66 1.06 12.59
N PRO A 47 22.17 1.52 13.75
CA PRO A 47 22.40 2.94 13.96
C PRO A 47 23.31 3.54 12.88
N GLY A 48 22.82 4.56 12.19
CA GLY A 48 23.54 5.25 11.11
C GLY A 48 23.15 4.81 9.69
N ASP A 49 22.33 3.77 9.55
CA ASP A 49 21.80 3.38 8.24
C ASP A 49 20.83 4.45 7.70
N VAL A 50 20.82 4.59 6.38
CA VAL A 50 19.82 5.39 5.66
C VAL A 50 18.61 4.51 5.40
N ILE A 51 17.42 5.02 5.67
CA ILE A 51 16.15 4.32 5.44
C ILE A 51 15.52 4.91 4.19
N GLU A 52 15.36 4.13 3.13
CA GLU A 52 14.59 4.55 1.96
C GLU A 52 13.15 4.06 2.07
N LEU A 53 12.22 5.00 2.18
CA LEU A 53 10.79 4.73 2.19
C LEU A 53 10.19 4.97 0.82
N ARG A 54 9.30 4.08 0.38
CA ARG A 54 8.53 4.24 -0.87
C ARG A 54 7.04 4.13 -0.61
N LEU A 55 6.28 5.04 -1.19
CA LEU A 55 4.82 5.03 -1.25
C LEU A 55 4.43 4.85 -2.71
N GLU A 56 3.69 3.79 -3.00
CA GLU A 56 3.17 3.52 -4.32
C GLU A 56 1.64 3.48 -4.27
N LEU A 57 1.00 4.24 -5.16
CA LEU A 57 -0.41 4.16 -5.44
C LEU A 57 -0.60 3.65 -6.87
N GLN A 58 -1.36 2.58 -7.02
CA GLN A 58 -1.71 1.99 -8.31
C GLN A 58 -3.20 2.16 -8.57
N ASN A 59 -3.54 2.71 -9.73
CA ASN A 59 -4.93 2.84 -10.18
C ASN A 59 -5.32 1.66 -11.09
N ASP A 60 -5.90 0.61 -10.50
CA ASP A 60 -6.42 -0.56 -11.22
C ASP A 60 -7.90 -0.39 -11.66
N THR A 61 -8.45 0.82 -11.57
CA THR A 61 -9.77 1.12 -12.11
C THR A 61 -9.70 1.32 -13.64
N ASP A 62 -10.87 1.39 -14.28
CA ASP A 62 -11.05 1.76 -15.67
C ASP A 62 -11.22 3.28 -15.88
N ARG A 63 -11.04 4.09 -14.84
CA ARG A 63 -11.23 5.55 -14.87
C ARG A 63 -10.03 6.30 -14.28
N PRO A 64 -9.79 7.56 -14.67
CA PRO A 64 -8.76 8.37 -14.03
C PRO A 64 -9.07 8.56 -12.54
N LEU A 65 -8.06 8.36 -11.69
CA LEU A 65 -8.10 8.71 -10.27
C LEU A 65 -7.56 10.12 -10.11
N VAL A 66 -8.38 11.02 -9.57
CA VAL A 66 -8.01 12.41 -9.31
C VAL A 66 -7.76 12.58 -7.81
N LEU A 67 -6.57 13.09 -7.46
CA LEU A 67 -6.15 13.40 -6.10
C LEU A 67 -6.04 14.92 -5.95
N ASP A 68 -6.85 15.49 -5.07
CA ASP A 68 -6.86 16.93 -4.78
C ASP A 68 -6.06 17.22 -3.50
N PHE A 69 -5.27 18.29 -3.52
CA PHE A 69 -4.39 18.71 -2.44
C PHE A 69 -4.66 20.18 -2.10
N SER A 70 -4.72 20.49 -0.81
CA SER A 70 -4.90 21.87 -0.31
C SER A 70 -3.58 22.66 -0.23
N THR A 71 -2.44 21.98 -0.36
CA THR A 71 -1.09 22.56 -0.32
C THR A 71 -0.18 21.92 -1.37
N SER A 72 1.08 22.37 -1.44
CA SER A 72 2.10 21.74 -2.25
C SER A 72 2.60 20.38 -1.73
N GLN A 73 2.15 19.91 -0.56
CA GLN A 73 2.52 18.60 -0.03
C GLN A 73 1.84 17.47 -0.83
N ARG A 74 2.55 16.37 -1.07
CA ARG A 74 2.05 15.20 -1.82
C ARG A 74 2.06 13.89 -1.04
N TYR A 75 3.05 13.74 -0.18
CA TYR A 75 3.18 12.62 0.74
C TYR A 75 3.67 13.12 2.10
N ASP A 76 3.51 12.29 3.12
CA ASP A 76 4.18 12.45 4.41
C ASP A 76 4.44 11.07 5.01
N PHE A 77 5.70 10.77 5.29
CA PHE A 77 6.09 9.59 6.05
C PHE A 77 6.29 9.95 7.51
N THR A 78 5.87 9.05 8.40
CA THR A 78 6.13 9.15 9.83
C THR A 78 6.59 7.79 10.32
N ILE A 79 7.72 7.75 11.02
CA ILE A 79 8.21 6.56 11.71
C ILE A 79 7.81 6.69 13.17
N LEU A 80 7.15 5.64 13.68
CA LEU A 80 6.73 5.55 15.06
C LEU A 80 7.66 4.61 15.83
N GLY A 81 7.99 5.00 17.06
CA GLY A 81 8.67 4.17 18.03
C GLY A 81 7.75 3.05 18.55
N SER A 82 8.31 2.15 19.36
CA SER A 82 7.56 1.03 19.93
C SER A 82 6.42 1.46 20.86
N GLU A 83 6.51 2.66 21.43
CA GLU A 83 5.47 3.23 22.30
C GLU A 83 4.42 4.02 21.50
N GLY A 84 4.56 4.09 20.16
CA GLY A 84 3.68 4.84 19.27
C GLY A 84 4.02 6.33 19.17
N ASP A 85 5.10 6.77 19.80
CA ASP A 85 5.65 8.13 19.68
C ASP A 85 6.29 8.35 18.30
N THR A 86 6.18 9.56 17.76
CA THR A 86 6.84 9.91 16.49
C THR A 86 8.33 10.10 16.73
N VAL A 87 9.15 9.23 16.14
CA VAL A 87 10.62 9.32 16.20
C VAL A 87 11.21 10.07 15.01
N TRP A 88 10.49 10.10 13.89
CA TRP A 88 10.88 10.85 12.70
C TRP A 88 9.65 11.14 11.81
N SER A 89 9.67 12.28 11.12
CA SER A 89 8.67 12.64 10.12
C SER A 89 9.32 13.36 8.94
N SER A 90 8.91 13.00 7.73
CA SER A 90 9.42 13.59 6.49
C SER A 90 9.04 15.06 6.32
N SER A 91 7.98 15.51 6.99
CA SER A 91 7.50 16.89 6.95
C SER A 91 8.08 17.79 8.05
N ALA A 92 8.80 17.20 9.03
CA ALA A 92 9.38 17.95 10.14
C ALA A 92 10.31 19.06 9.65
N GLY A 93 10.00 20.31 10.01
CA GLY A 93 10.79 21.49 9.63
C GLY A 93 10.63 21.95 8.17
N ARG A 94 9.75 21.31 7.39
CA ARG A 94 9.45 21.75 6.01
C ARG A 94 8.24 22.68 5.99
N ASN A 95 8.29 23.66 5.08
CA ASN A 95 7.15 24.53 4.79
C ASN A 95 6.53 24.14 3.45
N PHE A 96 5.20 24.04 3.40
CA PHE A 96 4.46 23.75 2.18
C PHE A 96 3.67 24.98 1.73
N MET A 97 3.74 25.29 0.44
CA MET A 97 3.03 26.43 -0.14
C MET A 97 1.53 26.18 -0.07
N GLN A 98 0.77 27.21 0.29
CA GLN A 98 -0.69 27.17 0.38
C GLN A 98 -1.30 27.36 -1.02
N MET A 99 -1.17 26.33 -1.84
CA MET A 99 -1.66 26.30 -3.22
C MET A 99 -2.40 25.00 -3.47
N LEU A 100 -3.60 25.10 -4.06
CA LEU A 100 -4.35 23.93 -4.49
C LEU A 100 -3.55 23.18 -5.58
N GLY A 101 -3.44 21.87 -5.42
CA GLY A 101 -2.79 20.98 -6.36
C GLY A 101 -3.74 19.85 -6.75
N GLN A 102 -3.55 19.32 -7.95
CA GLN A 102 -4.26 18.14 -8.42
C GLN A 102 -3.27 17.20 -9.09
N GLU A 103 -3.40 15.91 -8.81
CA GLU A 103 -2.71 14.85 -9.55
C GLU A 103 -3.73 13.90 -10.14
N THR A 104 -3.46 13.41 -11.34
CA THR A 104 -4.33 12.46 -12.02
C THR A 104 -3.55 11.22 -12.38
N VAL A 105 -3.92 10.09 -11.79
CA VAL A 105 -3.35 8.77 -12.07
C VAL A 105 -4.27 8.06 -13.05
N GLN A 106 -3.81 7.84 -14.28
CA GLN A 106 -4.64 7.21 -15.32
C GLN A 106 -4.87 5.71 -15.00
N PRO A 107 -5.87 5.07 -15.64
CA PRO A 107 -6.04 3.61 -15.56
C PRO A 107 -4.74 2.85 -15.84
N GLY A 108 -4.39 1.93 -14.94
CA GLY A 108 -3.18 1.12 -15.02
C GLY A 108 -1.86 1.85 -14.72
N GLN A 109 -1.91 3.12 -14.27
CA GLN A 109 -0.72 3.86 -13.87
C GLN A 109 -0.45 3.77 -12.38
N ASN A 110 0.83 3.97 -12.06
CA ASN A 110 1.32 4.06 -10.69
C ASN A 110 1.83 5.48 -10.43
N LEU A 111 1.57 5.97 -9.23
CA LEU A 111 2.14 7.17 -8.65
C LEU A 111 3.12 6.74 -7.55
N LEU A 112 4.37 7.14 -7.66
CA LEU A 112 5.45 6.71 -6.78
C LEU A 112 6.12 7.90 -6.10
N TYR A 113 6.29 7.80 -4.79
CA TYR A 113 7.06 8.72 -3.96
C TYR A 113 8.17 7.97 -3.23
N SER A 114 9.31 8.63 -3.03
CA SER A 114 10.43 8.08 -2.26
C SER A 114 11.04 9.15 -1.37
N GLU A 115 11.49 8.74 -0.19
CA GLU A 115 12.09 9.62 0.82
C GLU A 115 13.24 8.89 1.53
N GLN A 116 14.28 9.65 1.92
CA GLN A 116 15.48 9.15 2.61
C GLN A 116 15.77 9.92 3.90
#